data_AF-A0A966SKQ8-F1
#
_entry.id   AF-A0A966SKQ8-F1
#
_cell.length_a   1.000
_cell.length_b   1.000
_cell.length_c   1.000
_cell.angle_alpha   90.00
_cell.angle_beta   90.00
_cell.angle_gamma   90.00
#
_symmetry.space_group_name_H-M   'P 1'
#
loop_
_entity.id
_entity.type
_entity.pdbx_description
1 polymer ?
#
loop_
_entity_poly.entity_id
_entity_poly.type
_entity_poly.pdbx_seq_one_letter_code
_entity_poly.pdbx_strand_id
1 'polypeptide(L)' 'TAYELLTFRKPFSGETAEAVLRKQLDEKHTVPPPRQFNEDIPIAVERIILKCMERDPENRYPNTHVLVAQLQQALYVN' A
#
# COMPACT_ATOMS: atom_id res chain seq x y z
N THR A 1 -6.92 -3.19 4.75
CA THR A 1 -6.56 -2.33 3.58
C THR A 1 -6.34 -3.22 2.35
N ALA A 2 -6.17 -2.67 1.13
CA ALA A 2 -5.83 -3.49 -0.05
C ALA A 2 -4.54 -4.31 0.15
N TYR A 3 -3.52 -3.71 0.77
CA TYR A 3 -2.29 -4.39 1.19
C TYR A 3 -2.58 -5.66 1.99
N GLU A 4 -3.38 -5.53 3.05
CA GLU A 4 -3.69 -6.63 3.96
C GLU A 4 -4.53 -7.71 3.30
N LEU A 5 -5.48 -7.33 2.44
CA LEU A 5 -6.29 -8.29 1.68
C LEU A 5 -5.43 -9.15 0.74
N LEU A 6 -4.42 -8.56 0.11
CA LEU A 6 -3.61 -9.24 -0.90
C LEU A 6 -2.39 -9.98 -0.32
N THR A 7 -1.97 -9.64 0.90
CA THR A 7 -0.78 -10.21 1.56
C THR A 7 -1.10 -11.03 2.82
N PHE A 8 -2.33 -10.95 3.31
CA PHE A 8 -2.74 -11.43 4.64
C PHE A 8 -1.89 -10.87 5.80
N ARG A 9 -1.27 -9.70 5.61
CA ARG A 9 -0.40 -9.04 6.58
C ARG A 9 -0.79 -7.58 6.75
N LYS A 10 -0.76 -7.08 7.97
CA LYS A 10 -0.89 -5.63 8.20
C LYS A 10 0.35 -4.92 7.67
N PRO A 11 0.21 -3.76 7.02
CA PRO A 11 1.35 -2.98 6.55
C PRO A 11 2.25 -2.49 7.69
N PHE A 12 1.65 -2.17 8.84
CA PHE A 12 2.35 -1.88 10.09
C PHE A 12 1.82 -2.86 11.14
N SER A 13 2.65 -3.84 11.51
CA SER A 13 2.31 -4.87 12.51
C SER A 13 2.91 -4.56 13.87
N GLY A 14 2.24 -4.97 14.95
CA GLY A 14 2.75 -4.82 16.32
C GLY A 14 1.80 -5.48 17.31
N GLU A 15 2.34 -5.94 18.44
CA GLU A 15 1.56 -6.61 19.50
C GLU A 15 0.66 -5.62 20.26
N THR A 16 1.04 -4.35 20.29
CA THR A 16 0.30 -3.27 20.95
C THR A 16 0.02 -2.13 19.98
N ALA A 17 -1.02 -1.32 20.28
CA ALA A 17 -1.33 -0.12 19.52
C ALA A 17 -0.15 0.88 19.51
N GLU A 18 0.56 1.00 20.63
CA GLU A 18 1.75 1.84 20.74
C GLU A 18 2.88 1.37 19.81
N ALA A 19 3.13 0.05 19.72
CA ALA A 19 4.13 -0.50 18.82
C ALA A 19 3.79 -0.23 17.35
N VAL A 20 2.50 -0.30 16.98
CA VAL A 20 2.03 0.06 15.63
C VAL A 20 2.20 1.55 15.37
N LEU A 21 1.79 2.41 16.30
CA LEU A 21 1.93 3.86 16.18
C LEU A 21 3.40 4.27 15.99
N ARG A 22 4.32 3.67 16.75
CA ARG A 22 5.76 3.95 16.63
C ARG A 22 6.29 3.66 15.22
N LYS A 23 5.87 2.55 14.61
CA LYS A 23 6.25 2.19 13.23
C LYS A 23 5.64 3.14 12.20
N GLN A 24 4.42 3.61 12.43
CA GLN A 24 3.79 4.60 11.54
C GLN A 24 4.48 5.96 11.62
N LEU A 25 5.05 6.32 12.78
CA LEU A 25 5.74 7.60 12.98
C LEU A 25 7.22 7.56 12.55
N ASP A 26 7.86 6.39 12.52
CA ASP A 26 9.26 6.22 12.11
C ASP A 26 9.46 6.46 10.60
N GLU A 27 10.21 7.51 10.25
CA GLU A 27 10.51 7.90 8.87
C GLU A 27 11.40 6.89 8.14
N LYS A 28 12.15 6.06 8.87
CA LYS A 28 13.00 5.02 8.28
C LYS A 28 12.21 3.74 8.03
N HIS A 29 11.04 3.60 8.65
CA HIS A 29 10.22 2.41 8.47
C HIS A 29 9.42 2.51 7.17
N THR A 30 9.72 1.63 6.23
CA THR A 30 8.96 1.48 4.98
C THR A 30 8.10 0.23 5.02
N VAL A 31 6.94 0.31 4.35
CA VAL A 31 6.04 -0.83 4.19
C VAL A 31 6.70 -1.82 3.22
N PRO A 32 6.88 -3.09 3.58
CA PRO A 32 7.48 -4.07 2.67
C PRO A 32 6.63 -4.22 1.41
N PRO A 33 7.21 -4.34 0.20
CA PRO A 33 6.44 -4.49 -1.03
C PRO A 33 5.48 -5.70 -0.99
N PRO A 34 4.19 -5.56 -1.35
CA PRO A 34 3.23 -6.67 -1.35
C PRO A 34 3.70 -7.94 -2.07
N ARG A 35 4.42 -7.81 -3.20
CA ARG A 35 4.92 -8.95 -3.97
C ARG A 35 5.99 -9.77 -3.25
N GLN A 36 6.58 -9.23 -2.17
CA GLN A 36 7.42 -10.01 -1.28
C GLN A 36 6.64 -11.12 -0.55
N PHE A 37 5.32 -10.96 -0.38
CA PHE A 37 4.45 -11.92 0.31
C PHE A 37 3.49 -12.66 -0.61
N ASN A 38 3.19 -12.09 -1.78
CA ASN A 38 2.32 -12.69 -2.78
C ASN A 38 2.80 -12.29 -4.19
N GLU A 39 3.58 -13.15 -4.83
CA GLU A 39 4.20 -12.89 -6.13
C GLU A 39 3.17 -12.77 -7.28
N ASP A 40 1.96 -13.30 -7.09
CA ASP A 40 0.86 -13.25 -8.07
C ASP A 40 0.25 -11.84 -8.21
N ILE A 41 0.53 -10.92 -7.27
CA ILE A 41 0.09 -9.54 -7.38
C ILE A 41 0.76 -8.90 -8.61
N PRO A 42 -0.01 -8.33 -9.57
CA PRO A 42 0.58 -7.64 -10.70
C PRO A 42 1.46 -6.47 -10.25
N ILE A 43 2.61 -6.27 -10.90
CA ILE A 43 3.58 -5.19 -10.58
C ILE A 43 2.91 -3.81 -10.59
N ALA A 44 1.97 -3.58 -11.51
CA ALA A 44 1.22 -2.33 -11.58
C ALA A 44 0.36 -2.10 -10.32
N VAL A 45 -0.29 -3.15 -9.80
CA VAL A 45 -1.12 -3.09 -8.59
C VAL A 45 -0.25 -2.86 -7.36
N GLU A 46 0.92 -3.50 -7.25
CA GLU A 46 1.89 -3.24 -6.19
C GLU A 46 2.29 -1.75 -6.14
N ARG A 47 2.63 -1.16 -7.28
CA ARG A 47 2.98 0.26 -7.38
C ARG A 47 1.86 1.17 -6.91
N ILE A 48 0.61 0.87 -7.28
CA ILE A 48 -0.57 1.62 -6.85
C ILE A 48 -0.73 1.54 -5.33
N ILE A 49 -0.60 0.35 -4.73
CA ILE A 49 -0.71 0.16 -3.28
C ILE A 49 0.36 0.94 -2.55
N LEU A 50 1.63 0.85 -2.99
CA LEU A 50 2.74 1.58 -2.37
C LEU A 50 2.56 3.09 -2.51
N LYS A 51 2.10 3.59 -3.67
CA LYS A 51 1.81 5.02 -3.87
C LYS A 51 0.71 5.54 -2.92
N CYS A 52 -0.34 4.75 -2.67
CA CYS A 52 -1.36 5.10 -1.66
C CYS A 52 -0.78 5.21 -0.24
N MET A 53 0.36 4.57 0.02
CA MET A 53 1.00 4.47 1.32
C MET A 53 2.21 5.39 1.49
N GLU A 54 2.48 6.25 0.50
CA GLU A 54 3.52 7.27 0.59
C GLU A 54 3.37 8.11 1.86
N ARG A 55 4.50 8.43 2.50
CA ARG A 55 4.48 9.18 3.76
C ARG A 55 3.98 10.61 3.54
N ASP A 56 4.55 11.27 2.53
CA ASP A 56 4.10 12.58 2.08
C ASP A 56 2.76 12.43 1.33
N PRO A 57 1.67 13.05 1.82
CA PRO A 57 0.38 13.03 1.13
C PRO A 57 0.45 13.56 -0.31
N GLU A 58 1.36 14.49 -0.61
CA GLU A 58 1.53 15.04 -1.96
C GLU A 58 2.05 14.01 -2.96
N ASN A 59 2.73 12.96 -2.48
CA ASN A 59 3.21 11.86 -3.32
C ASN A 59 2.12 10.79 -3.57
N ARG A 60 0.97 10.87 -2.89
CA ARG A 60 -0.16 9.94 -3.07
C ARG A 60 -0.98 10.32 -4.30
N TYR A 61 -2.07 9.59 -4.53
CA TYR A 61 -3.08 10.03 -5.47
C TYR A 61 -3.86 11.22 -4.90
N PRO A 62 -4.08 12.28 -5.70
CA PRO A 62 -4.70 13.52 -5.21
C PRO A 62 -6.15 13.31 -4.78
N ASN A 63 -6.82 12.28 -5.32
CA ASN A 63 -8.15 11.87 -4.92
C ASN A 63 -8.41 10.41 -5.34
N THR A 64 -9.55 9.88 -4.90
CA THR A 64 -9.97 8.51 -5.20
C THR A 64 -10.33 8.28 -6.66
N HIS A 65 -10.77 9.31 -7.39
CA HIS A 65 -11.09 9.18 -8.83
C HIS A 65 -9.84 8.86 -9.65
N VAL A 66 -8.72 9.55 -9.39
CA VAL A 66 -7.43 9.26 -10.04
C VAL A 66 -6.94 7.86 -9.66
N LEU A 67 -7.06 7.47 -8.38
CA LEU A 67 -6.71 6.11 -7.94
C LEU A 67 -7.51 5.04 -8.70
N VAL A 68 -8.84 5.19 -8.80
CA VAL A 68 -9.70 4.21 -9.48
C VAL A 68 -9.35 4.09 -10.96
N ALA A 69 -9.13 5.21 -11.65
CA ALA A 69 -8.72 5.19 -13.06
C ALA A 69 -7.39 4.45 -13.27
N GLN A 70 -6.41 4.66 -12.37
CA GLN A 70 -5.12 3.96 -12.41
C GLN A 70 -5.27 2.47 -12.13
N LEU A 71 -6.17 2.09 -11.22
CA LEU A 71 -6.46 0.69 -10.92
C LEU A 71 -7.15 -0.02 -12.10
N GLN A 72 -8.12 0.62 -12.74
CA GLN A 72 -8.78 0.08 -13.95
C GLN A 72 -7.77 -0.16 -15.07
N GLN A 73 -6.89 0.83 -15.31
CA GLN A 73 -5.81 0.69 -16.28
C GLN A 73 -4.86 -0.47 -15.94
N ALA A 74 -4.50 -0.63 -14.67
CA ALA A 74 -3.60 -1.70 -14.23
C ALA A 74 -4.22 -3.11 -14.34
N LEU A 75 -5.55 -3.22 -14.29
CA LEU A 75 -6.28 -4.48 -14.35
C LEU A 75 -6.82 -4.80 -15.75
N TYR A 76 -6.57 -3.96 -16.75
CA TYR A 76 -7.15 -4.06 -18.10
C TYR A 76 -8.69 -4.14 -18.08
N VAL A 77 -9.34 -3.51 -17.10
CA VAL A 77 -10.80 -3.48 -17.00
C VAL A 77 -11.28 -2.21 -17.70
N ASN A 78 -11.84 -2.37 -18.90
CA ASN A 78 -12.54 -1.30 -19.64
C ASN A 78 -13.94 -1.07 -19.09
#